data_AF-A0A967I0A4-F1
#
_entry.id   AF-A0A967I0A4-F1
#
_cell.length_a   1.000
_cell.length_b   1.000
_cell.length_c   1.000
_cell.angle_alpha   90.00
_cell.angle_beta   90.00
_cell.angle_gamma   90.00
#
_symmetry.space_group_name_H-M   'P 1'
#
loop_
_entity.id
_entity.type
_entity.pdbx_description
1 polymer ?
#
loop_
_entity_poly.entity_id
_entity_poly.type
_entity_poly.pdbx_seq_one_letter_code
_entity_poly.pdbx_strand_id
1 'polypeptide(L)' 'MGVREKNERIMLAITFAQAGEHETAREFLREGKVLRKRVRPSPRPRLRKQLPTPSGHRR' A
#
# COMPACT_ATOMS: atom_id res chain seq x y z
N MET A 1 -2.72 17.48 0.73
CA MET A 1 -4.19 17.62 0.74
C MET A 1 -4.73 17.39 2.13
N GLY A 2 -5.61 18.28 2.58
CA GLY A 2 -6.39 18.07 3.80
C GLY A 2 -7.47 17.00 3.61
N VAL A 3 -7.96 16.42 4.70
CA VAL A 3 -9.05 15.41 4.66
C VAL A 3 -10.32 15.99 4.00
N ARG A 4 -10.62 17.27 4.27
CA ARG A 4 -11.75 17.98 3.67
C ARG A 4 -11.63 18.09 2.14
N GLU A 5 -10.51 18.62 1.66
CA GLU A 5 -10.21 18.77 0.23
C GLU A 5 -10.27 17.43 -0.52
N LYS A 6 -9.80 16.35 0.13
CA LYS A 6 -9.90 15.00 -0.42
C LYS A 6 -11.35 14.52 -0.55
N ASN A 7 -12.19 14.79 0.45
CA ASN A 7 -13.60 14.41 0.40
C ASN A 7 -14.35 15.19 -0.67
N GLU A 8 -14.07 16.48 -0.82
CA GLU A 8 -14.63 17.34 -1.88
C GLU A 8 -14.27 16.80 -3.28
N ARG A 9 -13.02 16.39 -3.52
CA ARG A 9 -12.62 15.75 -4.79
C ARG A 9 -13.30 14.42 -5.04
N ILE A 10 -13.52 13.60 -4.01
CA ILE A 10 -14.25 12.33 -4.14
C ILE A 10 -15.70 12.59 -4.51
N MET A 11 -16.35 13.56 -3.87
CA MET A 11 -17.74 13.91 -4.19
C MET A 11 -17.86 14.39 -5.64
N LEU A 12 -16.95 15.24 -6.11
CA LEU A 12 -16.90 15.66 -7.52
C LEU A 12 -16.71 14.48 -8.47
N ALA A 13 -15.77 13.58 -8.17
CA ALA A 13 -15.54 12.38 -8.97
C ALA A 13 -16.81 11.50 -9.08
N ILE A 14 -17.60 11.39 -8.00
CA ILE A 14 -18.87 10.66 -8.01
C ILE A 14 -19.87 11.33 -8.95
N THR A 15 -20.02 12.66 -8.89
CA THR A 15 -20.92 13.41 -9.77
C THR A 15 -20.59 13.21 -11.25
N PHE A 16 -19.32 13.33 -11.62
CA PHE A 16 -18.88 13.10 -13.00
C PHE A 16 -19.10 11.64 -13.43
N ALA A 17 -18.85 10.68 -12.54
CA ALA A 17 -19.12 9.28 -12.84
C ALA A 17 -20.62 9.01 -13.07
N GLN A 18 -21.50 9.63 -12.28
CA GLN A 18 -22.94 9.53 -12.44
C GLN A 18 -23.45 10.17 -13.73
N ALA A 19 -22.78 11.22 -14.20
CA ALA A 19 -23.06 11.87 -15.48
C ALA A 19 -22.51 11.08 -16.70
N GLY A 20 -21.81 9.96 -16.49
CA GLY A 20 -21.17 9.18 -17.55
C GLY A 20 -19.77 9.67 -17.96
N GLU A 21 -19.28 10.75 -17.34
CA GLU A 21 -17.95 11.31 -17.56
C GLU A 21 -16.88 10.56 -16.76
N HIS A 22 -16.65 9.30 -17.13
CA HIS A 22 -15.75 8.42 -16.41
C HIS A 22 -14.27 8.84 -16.50
N GLU A 23 -13.88 9.51 -17.58
CA GLU A 23 -12.50 10.01 -17.75
C GLU A 23 -12.20 11.14 -16.77
N THR A 24 -13.08 12.16 -16.74
CA THR A 24 -13.03 13.27 -15.78
C THR A 24 -13.03 12.77 -14.34
N ALA A 25 -13.91 11.82 -14.00
CA ALA A 25 -13.94 11.21 -12.66
C ALA A 25 -12.61 10.54 -12.27
N ARG A 26 -11.91 9.92 -13.22
CA ARG A 26 -10.59 9.29 -12.96
C ARG A 26 -9.51 10.33 -12.69
N GLU A 27 -9.58 11.50 -13.32
CA GLU A 27 -8.61 12.58 -13.10
C GLU A 27 -8.69 13.13 -11.67
N PHE A 28 -9.91 13.39 -11.17
CA PHE A 28 -10.13 13.81 -9.78
C PHE A 28 -9.58 12.83 -8.74
N LEU A 29 -9.44 11.55 -9.09
CA LEU A 29 -8.90 10.49 -8.21
C LEU A 29 -7.39 10.22 -8.42
N ARG A 30 -6.76 10.76 -9.46
CA ARG A 30 -5.36 10.47 -9.82
C ARG A 30 -4.35 11.27 -9.01
N GLU A 31 -4.68 12.50 -8.63
CA GLU A 31 -3.74 13.43 -7.96
C GLU A 31 -3.23 12.92 -6.59
N GLY A 32 -3.87 11.93 -5.98
CA GLY A 32 -3.43 11.32 -4.71
C GLY A 32 -2.66 10.01 -4.83
N LYS A 33 -2.48 9.44 -6.04
CA LYS A 33 -1.96 8.06 -6.22
C LYS A 33 -0.47 7.94 -6.51
N VAL A 34 0.25 9.05 -6.69
CA VAL A 34 1.66 9.01 -7.14
C VAL A 34 2.63 8.41 -6.10
N LEU A 35 2.24 8.25 -4.84
CA LEU A 35 3.18 7.87 -3.76
C LEU A 35 2.84 6.61 -2.96
N ARG A 36 2.32 5.55 -3.59
CA ARG A 36 2.24 4.23 -2.93
C ARG A 36 2.51 3.06 -3.88
N LYS A 37 3.61 3.11 -4.64
CA LYS A 37 4.34 1.85 -4.87
C LYS A 37 4.88 1.43 -3.49
N ARG A 38 4.07 0.70 -2.72
CA ARG A 38 4.56 -0.04 -1.57
C ARG A 38 5.64 -0.96 -2.13
N VAL A 39 6.90 -0.56 -2.00
CA VAL A 39 8.02 -1.49 -2.07
C VAL A 39 7.65 -2.55 -1.05
N ARG A 40 7.18 -3.71 -1.52
CA ARG A 40 6.98 -4.87 -0.65
C ARG A 40 8.34 -5.05 0.01
N PRO A 41 8.48 -4.90 1.34
CA PRO A 41 9.75 -5.17 1.96
C PRO A 41 10.08 -6.62 1.59
N SER A 42 11.17 -6.80 0.86
CA SER A 42 11.69 -8.11 0.50
C SER A 42 11.69 -8.98 1.76
N PRO A 43 11.20 -10.24 1.71
CA PRO A 43 11.22 -11.10 2.88
C PRO A 43 12.66 -11.22 3.36
N ARG A 44 12.94 -10.66 4.55
CA ARG A 44 14.28 -10.69 5.17
C ARG A 44 14.77 -12.15 5.21
N PRO A 45 16.05 -12.42 4.90
CA PRO A 45 16.58 -13.77 5.01
C PRO A 45 16.41 -14.22 6.46
N ARG A 46 15.73 -15.36 6.66
CA ARG A 46 15.54 -15.94 7.99
C ARG A 46 16.93 -16.27 8.53
N LEU A 47 17.36 -15.55 9.56
CA LEU A 47 18.57 -15.88 10.31
C LEU A 47 18.40 -17.30 10.82
N ARG A 48 19.13 -18.23 10.19
CA ARG A 48 19.12 -19.66 10.53
C ARG A 48 19.75 -19.77 11.91
N LYS A 49 18.93 -19.84 12.96
CA LYS A 49 19.39 -20.16 14.31
C LYS A 49 20.11 -21.50 14.20
N GLN A 50 21.43 -21.49 14.35
CA GLN A 50 22.20 -22.72 14.46
C GLN A 50 21.73 -23.39 15.75
N LEU A 51 21.21 -24.61 15.63
CA LEU A 51 20.89 -25.43 16.79
C LEU A 51 22.17 -25.67 17.59
N PRO A 52 22.19 -25.48 18.92
CA PRO A 52 23.28 -25.99 19.71
C PRO A 52 23.30 -27.52 19.55
N THR A 53 24.42 -28.08 19.14
CA THR A 53 24.62 -29.53 19.17
C THR A 53 24.56 -29.98 20.63
N PRO A 54 23.77 -30.99 20.98
CA PRO A 54 23.94 -31.66 22.26
C PRO A 54 25.18 -32.54 22.09
N SER A 55 26.36 -31.97 22.35
CA SER A 55 27.56 -32.77 22.60
C SER A 55 27.34 -33.51 23.90
N GLY A 56 26.69 -34.68 23.76
CA GLY A 56 26.40 -35.59 24.83
C GLY A 56 27.65 -35.95 25.61
N HIS A 57 27.47 -36.02 26.93
CA HIS A 57 28.27 -36.83 27.81
C HIS A 57 28.66 -38.16 27.16
N ARG A 58 29.94 -38.49 27.15
CA ARG A 58 30.39 -39.86 27.30
C ARG A 58 31.84 -39.93 27.79
N ARG A 59 31.90 -40.35 29.06
CA ARG A 59 32.97 -41.04 29.80
C ARG A 59 34.18 -40.24 30.24
#